data_AF-A0A645D8N1-F1
#
_entry.id   AF-A0A645D8N1-F1
#
_cell.length_a   1.000
_cell.length_b   1.000
_cell.length_c   1.000
_cell.angle_alpha   90.00
_cell.angle_beta   90.00
_cell.angle_gamma   90.00
#
_symmetry.space_group_name_H-M   'P 1'
#
loop_
_entity.id
_entity.type
_entity.pdbx_description
1 polymer ?
#
loop_
_entity_poly.entity_id
_entity_poly.type
_entity_poly.pdbx_seq_one_letter_code
_entity_poly.pdbx_strand_id
1 'polypeptide(L)'
;MFNPEVEVEDNLEEMNAAIAHVKTGQVTYAIKDTTFEGLAINEGDYMGIFEKDIVVATHDKLEATFRLLDKMVDGESEIITLLVGEDATDEDVSQVEDYIASTFDVEVDTQKGNQPVYNFIIGVE
;
A
#
# COMPACT_ATOMS: atom_id res chain seq x y z
N MET A 1 -9.16 -15.56 9.25
CA MET A 1 -8.92 -15.09 10.64
C MET A 1 -8.49 -16.29 11.46
N PHE A 2 -7.62 -16.16 12.48
CA PHE A 2 -7.23 -17.33 13.28
C PHE A 2 -8.33 -17.68 14.30
N ASN A 3 -8.79 -18.93 14.29
CA ASN A 3 -9.75 -19.47 15.23
C ASN A 3 -9.13 -20.68 15.98
N PRO A 4 -8.86 -20.57 17.30
CA PRO A 4 -8.24 -21.67 18.06
C PRO A 4 -9.16 -22.87 18.29
N GLU A 5 -10.45 -22.78 17.95
CA GLU A 5 -11.45 -23.82 18.18
C GLU A 5 -11.68 -24.74 16.96
N VAL A 6 -11.08 -24.43 15.79
CA VAL A 6 -11.19 -25.23 14.56
C VAL A 6 -9.89 -25.96 14.24
N GLU A 7 -9.97 -26.98 13.38
CA GLU A 7 -8.79 -27.74 12.94
C GLU A 7 -7.81 -26.84 12.17
N VAL A 8 -6.55 -27.29 12.09
CA VAL A 8 -5.48 -26.51 11.46
C VAL A 8 -5.77 -26.29 9.97
N GLU A 9 -6.28 -27.31 9.29
CA GLU A 9 -6.65 -27.24 7.87
C GLU A 9 -7.76 -26.21 7.61
N ASP A 10 -8.80 -26.17 8.45
CA ASP A 10 -9.89 -25.20 8.32
C ASP A 10 -9.40 -23.77 8.55
N ASN A 11 -8.56 -23.57 9.58
CA ASN A 11 -7.87 -22.29 9.80
C ASN A 11 -7.06 -21.85 8.58
N LEU A 12 -6.34 -22.79 7.97
CA LEU A 12 -5.49 -22.50 6.82
C LEU A 12 -6.34 -22.13 5.59
N GLU A 13 -7.45 -22.81 5.34
CA GLU A 13 -8.39 -22.44 4.28
C GLU A 13 -8.98 -21.05 4.51
N GLU A 14 -9.49 -20.76 5.71
CA GLU A 14 -10.09 -19.46 6.03
C GLU A 14 -9.07 -18.31 5.95
N MET A 15 -7.83 -18.52 6.42
CA MET A 15 -6.78 -17.51 6.32
C MET A 15 -6.36 -17.26 4.86
N ASN A 16 -6.26 -18.31 4.04
CA ASN A 16 -5.92 -18.14 2.62
C ASN A 16 -7.05 -17.47 1.83
N ALA A 17 -8.32 -17.80 2.13
CA ALA A 17 -9.46 -17.14 1.53
C ALA A 17 -9.44 -15.63 1.87
N ALA A 18 -9.20 -15.27 3.13
CA ALA A 18 -9.09 -13.86 3.53
C ALA A 18 -7.95 -13.13 2.80
N ILE A 19 -6.76 -13.73 2.70
CA ILE A 19 -5.62 -13.12 2.00
C ILE A 19 -5.94 -12.83 0.52
N ALA A 20 -6.77 -13.65 -0.14
CA ALA A 20 -7.12 -13.45 -1.54
C ALA A 20 -7.97 -12.19 -1.78
N HIS A 21 -8.59 -11.63 -0.74
CA HIS A 21 -9.40 -10.41 -0.82
C HIS A 21 -8.62 -9.15 -0.48
N VAL A 22 -7.41 -9.27 0.08
CA VAL A 22 -6.57 -8.12 0.45
C VAL A 22 -5.60 -7.79 -0.68
N LYS A 23 -5.67 -6.55 -1.15
CA LYS A 23 -4.71 -5.97 -2.09
C LYS A 23 -3.62 -5.25 -1.33
N THR A 24 -2.38 -5.52 -1.70
CA THR A 24 -1.20 -4.97 -1.02
C THR A 24 -0.43 -4.00 -1.92
N GLY A 25 -0.14 -2.83 -1.37
CA GLY A 25 0.63 -1.78 -2.02
C GLY A 25 1.75 -1.30 -1.13
N GLN A 26 2.84 -0.86 -1.73
CA GLN A 26 3.96 -0.30 -0.97
C GLN A 26 4.62 0.84 -1.74
N VAL A 27 5.01 1.88 -1.00
CA VAL A 27 5.75 3.03 -1.52
C VAL A 27 7.16 3.03 -0.95
N THR A 28 8.14 2.93 -1.84
CA THR A 28 9.58 2.94 -1.51
C THR A 28 10.33 3.81 -2.51
N TYR A 29 11.65 3.93 -2.39
CA TYR A 29 12.49 4.72 -3.29
C TYR A 29 13.51 3.87 -4.03
N ALA A 30 13.88 4.30 -5.23
CA ALA A 30 14.87 3.63 -6.06
C ALA A 30 16.29 4.03 -5.64
N ILE A 31 17.16 3.04 -5.45
CA ILE A 31 18.57 3.26 -5.08
C ILE A 31 19.53 3.33 -6.28
N LYS A 32 19.01 3.15 -7.50
CA LYS A 32 19.76 3.19 -8.75
C LYS A 32 18.81 3.30 -9.93
N ASP A 33 19.34 3.77 -11.06
CA ASP A 33 18.63 3.74 -12.33
C ASP A 33 18.34 2.30 -12.78
N THR A 34 17.11 2.05 -13.22
CA THR A 34 16.67 0.77 -13.78
C THR A 34 15.49 0.96 -14.73
N THR A 35 15.09 -0.12 -15.39
CA THR A 35 13.85 -0.19 -16.15
C THR A 35 13.10 -1.42 -15.72
N PHE A 36 11.82 -1.27 -15.39
CA PHE A 36 10.93 -2.37 -15.02
C PHE A 36 9.73 -2.37 -15.95
N GLU A 37 9.53 -3.45 -16.71
CA GLU A 37 8.42 -3.57 -17.69
C GLU A 37 8.28 -2.37 -18.67
N GLY A 38 9.39 -1.71 -18.98
CA GLY A 38 9.41 -0.54 -19.86
C GLY A 38 9.19 0.80 -19.15
N LEU A 39 8.90 0.80 -17.84
CA LEU A 39 8.90 1.99 -16.99
C LEU A 39 10.35 2.35 -16.65
N ALA A 40 10.77 3.57 -17.00
CA ALA A 40 12.06 4.12 -16.58
C ALA A 40 11.97 4.55 -15.12
N ILE A 41 12.94 4.13 -14.32
CA ILE A 41 13.03 4.41 -12.89
C ILE A 41 14.43 4.97 -12.65
N ASN A 42 14.53 6.19 -12.14
CA ASN A 42 15.80 6.82 -11.84
C ASN A 42 16.13 6.68 -10.36
N GLU A 43 17.42 6.74 -10.03
CA GLU A 43 17.87 6.84 -8.65
C GLU A 43 17.20 8.02 -7.93
N GLY A 44 16.62 7.75 -6.76
CA GLY A 44 15.87 8.72 -5.96
C GLY A 44 14.38 8.83 -6.31
N ASP A 45 13.89 8.19 -7.36
CA ASP A 45 12.45 8.16 -7.65
C ASP A 45 11.71 7.33 -6.59
N TYR A 46 10.55 7.83 -6.16
CA TYR A 46 9.57 7.07 -5.41
C TYR A 46 8.79 6.15 -6.33
N MET A 47 8.67 4.89 -5.90
CA MET A 47 8.02 3.82 -6.62
C MET A 47 6.77 3.38 -5.86
N GLY A 48 5.65 3.35 -6.56
CA GLY A 48 4.44 2.67 -6.12
C GLY A 48 4.44 1.25 -6.66
N ILE A 49 4.47 0.27 -5.76
CA ILE A 49 4.46 -1.15 -6.09
C ILE A 49 3.09 -1.68 -5.69
N PHE A 50 2.36 -2.24 -6.65
CA PHE A 50 1.10 -2.93 -6.41
C PHE A 50 1.37 -4.43 -6.57
N GLU A 51 1.17 -5.19 -5.50
CA GLU A 51 1.57 -6.60 -5.41
C GLU A 51 3.07 -6.78 -5.71
N LYS A 52 3.41 -7.17 -6.94
CA LYS A 52 4.79 -7.40 -7.39
C LYS A 52 5.22 -6.46 -8.51
N ASP A 53 4.31 -5.62 -8.98
CA ASP A 53 4.50 -4.80 -10.17
C ASP A 53 4.72 -3.34 -9.79
N ILE A 54 5.75 -2.73 -10.38
CA ILE A 54 6.01 -1.30 -10.22
C ILE A 54 5.07 -0.55 -11.15
N VAL A 55 4.00 0.01 -10.60
CA VAL A 55 2.94 0.67 -11.37
C VAL A 55 3.18 2.18 -11.54
N VAL A 56 4.04 2.75 -10.70
CA VAL A 56 4.36 4.19 -10.67
C VAL A 56 5.83 4.37 -10.32
N ALA A 57 6.49 5.31 -11.00
CA ALA A 57 7.78 5.87 -10.62
C ALA A 57 7.74 7.38 -10.87
N THR A 58 8.00 8.17 -9.83
CA THR A 58 8.00 9.64 -9.88
C THR A 58 8.92 10.19 -8.79
N HIS A 59 9.37 11.44 -8.93
CA HIS A 59 10.24 12.08 -7.95
C HIS A 59 9.52 12.52 -6.67
N ASP A 60 8.19 12.50 -6.67
CA ASP A 60 7.36 12.94 -5.55
C ASP A 60 6.70 11.78 -4.79
N LYS A 61 6.94 11.72 -3.48
CA LYS A 61 6.43 10.65 -2.60
C LYS A 61 4.91 10.58 -2.55
N LEU A 62 4.24 11.74 -2.50
CA LEU A 62 2.80 11.82 -2.38
C LEU A 62 2.14 11.50 -3.72
N GLU A 63 2.69 11.99 -4.82
CA GLU A 63 2.24 11.61 -6.16
C GLU A 63 2.36 10.08 -6.37
N ALA A 64 3.46 9.48 -5.93
CA ALA A 64 3.62 8.02 -5.98
C ALA A 64 2.53 7.29 -5.18
N THR A 65 2.23 7.79 -3.99
CA THR A 65 1.20 7.24 -3.09
C THR A 65 -0.20 7.37 -3.68
N PHE A 66 -0.58 8.56 -4.16
CA PHE A 66 -1.92 8.81 -4.72
C PHE A 66 -2.17 7.97 -5.97
N ARG A 67 -1.19 7.92 -6.88
CA ARG A 67 -1.31 7.11 -8.10
C ARG A 67 -1.31 5.61 -7.81
N LEU A 68 -0.69 5.17 -6.72
CA LEU A 68 -0.80 3.79 -6.25
C LEU A 68 -2.21 3.51 -5.70
N LEU A 69 -2.74 4.39 -4.86
CA LEU A 69 -4.11 4.28 -4.33
C LEU A 69 -5.15 4.21 -5.46
N ASP A 70 -5.04 5.07 -6.47
CA ASP A 70 -5.92 5.05 -7.66
C ASP A 70 -5.89 3.72 -8.43
N LYS A 71 -4.83 2.92 -8.27
CA LYS A 71 -4.70 1.60 -8.89
C LYS A 71 -5.22 0.47 -8.02
N MET A 72 -5.19 0.65 -6.70
CA MET A 72 -5.55 -0.39 -5.73
C MET A 72 -7.04 -0.37 -5.39
N VAL A 73 -7.59 0.83 -5.18
CA VAL A 73 -8.95 1.03 -4.69
C VAL A 73 -9.94 0.88 -5.84
N ASP A 74 -10.97 0.06 -5.63
CA ASP A 74 -12.09 -0.10 -6.54
C ASP A 74 -13.42 -0.02 -5.80
N GLY A 75 -14.54 -0.19 -6.52
CA GLY A 75 -15.87 -0.04 -5.95
C GLY A 75 -16.31 -1.15 -4.99
N GLU A 76 -15.48 -2.17 -4.77
CA GLU A 76 -15.72 -3.23 -3.78
C GLU A 76 -14.89 -3.03 -2.51
N SER A 77 -13.99 -2.05 -2.50
CA SER A 77 -13.12 -1.75 -1.35
C SER A 77 -13.92 -1.07 -0.24
N GLU A 78 -13.76 -1.52 0.99
CA GLU A 78 -14.45 -1.01 2.18
C GLU A 78 -13.48 -0.32 3.14
N ILE A 79 -12.24 -0.83 3.24
CA ILE A 79 -11.25 -0.34 4.20
C ILE A 79 -9.86 -0.22 3.57
N ILE A 80 -9.17 0.86 3.93
CA ILE A 80 -7.76 1.08 3.63
C ILE A 80 -6.98 1.12 4.93
N THR A 81 -6.05 0.17 5.10
CA THR A 81 -5.06 0.20 6.18
C THR A 81 -3.79 0.89 5.70
N LEU A 82 -3.42 2.00 6.33
CA LEU A 82 -2.21 2.75 6.04
C LEU A 82 -1.16 2.51 7.13
N LEU A 83 -0.12 1.73 6.82
CA LEU A 83 1.04 1.53 7.68
C LEU A 83 2.10 2.58 7.36
N VAL A 84 2.38 3.44 8.34
CA VAL A 84 3.30 4.58 8.21
C VAL A 84 4.73 4.18 8.57
N GLY A 85 5.66 4.42 7.64
CA GLY A 85 7.10 4.21 7.82
C GLY A 85 7.81 5.24 8.68
N GLU A 86 9.11 5.06 8.94
CA GLU A 86 9.91 6.04 9.72
C GLU A 86 10.13 7.35 8.96
N ASP A 87 10.20 7.31 7.63
CA ASP A 87 10.50 8.47 6.77
C ASP A 87 9.24 9.26 6.33
N ALA A 88 8.05 8.86 6.78
CA ALA A 88 6.81 9.57 6.54
C ALA A 88 6.54 10.58 7.67
N THR A 89 6.31 11.84 7.30
CA THR A 89 5.97 12.90 8.26
C THR A 89 4.48 12.89 8.59
N ASP A 90 4.10 13.47 9.74
CA ASP A 90 2.68 13.61 10.08
C ASP A 90 1.92 14.46 9.03
N GLU A 91 2.60 15.37 8.33
CA GLU A 91 2.02 16.13 7.22
C GLU A 91 1.76 15.25 5.99
N ASP A 92 2.70 14.35 5.65
CA ASP A 92 2.49 13.39 4.55
C ASP A 92 1.28 12.49 4.83
N VAL A 93 1.16 12.00 6.07
CA VAL A 93 0.04 11.14 6.49
C VAL A 93 -1.28 11.89 6.35
N SER A 94 -1.37 13.12 6.87
CA SER A 94 -2.58 13.94 6.77
C SER A 94 -2.99 14.18 5.31
N GLN A 95 -2.03 14.43 4.42
CA GLN A 95 -2.34 14.63 3.00
C GLN A 95 -2.84 13.36 2.32
N VAL A 96 -2.35 12.18 2.72
CA VAL A 96 -2.83 10.89 2.24
C VAL A 96 -4.23 10.57 2.77
N GLU A 97 -4.49 10.82 4.05
CA GLU A 97 -5.83 10.66 4.64
C GLU A 97 -6.85 11.59 3.97
N ASP A 98 -6.50 12.86 3.77
CA ASP A 98 -7.34 13.83 3.05
C ASP A 98 -7.60 13.42 1.60
N TYR A 99 -6.57 12.90 0.92
CA TYR A 99 -6.71 12.38 -0.44
C TYR A 99 -7.70 11.21 -0.49
N ILE A 100 -7.55 10.24 0.43
CA ILE A 100 -8.43 9.08 0.48
C ILE A 100 -9.86 9.52 0.76
N ALA A 101 -10.09 10.34 1.79
CA ALA A 101 -11.42 10.80 2.19
C ALA A 101 -12.13 11.66 1.13
N SER A 102 -11.39 12.33 0.26
CA SER A 102 -11.94 13.15 -0.82
C SER A 102 -12.17 12.38 -2.12
N THR A 103 -11.50 11.24 -2.31
CA THR A 103 -11.48 10.48 -3.56
C THR A 103 -12.30 9.20 -3.49
N PHE A 104 -12.29 8.53 -2.32
CA PHE A 104 -12.87 7.22 -2.11
C PHE A 104 -13.87 7.25 -0.95
N ASP A 105 -14.94 6.44 -1.04
CA ASP A 105 -15.93 6.29 0.03
C ASP A 105 -15.58 5.04 0.87
N VAL A 106 -14.43 5.09 1.56
CA VAL A 106 -13.83 3.97 2.29
C VAL A 106 -13.38 4.40 3.68
N GLU A 107 -13.34 3.46 4.63
CA GLU A 107 -12.75 3.71 5.95
C GLU A 107 -11.22 3.70 5.88
N VAL A 108 -10.57 4.57 6.64
CA VAL A 108 -9.09 4.62 6.73
C VAL A 108 -8.65 4.27 8.14
N ASP A 109 -7.84 3.22 8.26
CA ASP A 109 -7.16 2.84 9.50
C ASP A 109 -5.66 3.10 9.37
N THR A 110 -5.18 4.16 10.02
CA THR A 110 -3.77 4.56 9.98
C THR A 110 -3.03 4.02 11.21
N GLN A 111 -1.96 3.25 10.98
CA GLN A 111 -1.12 2.71 12.05
C GLN A 111 0.36 3.06 11.86
N LYS A 112 1.06 3.36 12.97
CA LYS A 112 2.50 3.60 12.94
C LYS A 112 3.26 2.28 12.84
N GLY A 113 3.78 1.98 11.66
CA GLY A 113 4.56 0.77 11.37
C GLY A 113 6.06 0.90 11.69
N ASN A 114 6.61 2.13 11.69
CA ASN A 114 8.05 2.42 11.89
C ASN A 114 8.97 1.55 11.03
N GLN A 115 8.60 1.40 9.74
CA GLN A 115 9.39 0.63 8.80
C GLN A 115 10.52 1.51 8.21
N PRO A 116 11.78 1.04 8.21
CA PRO A 116 12.94 1.86 7.81
C PRO A 116 13.15 1.99 6.30
N VAL A 117 12.43 1.22 5.47
CA VAL A 117 12.63 1.16 4.01
C VAL A 117 11.37 1.56 3.21
N TYR A 118 10.20 1.41 3.82
CA TYR A 118 8.92 1.71 3.19
C TYR A 118 8.37 2.98 3.81
N ASN A 119 7.96 3.91 2.96
CA ASN A 119 7.31 5.13 3.41
C ASN A 119 5.87 4.84 3.82
N PHE A 120 5.19 4.03 3.01
CA PHE A 120 3.84 3.54 3.26
C PHE A 120 3.73 2.09 2.82
N ILE A 121 3.07 1.26 3.63
CA ILE A 121 2.46 0.01 3.18
C ILE A 121 0.95 0.19 3.29
N ILE A 122 0.24 -0.22 2.24
CA ILE A 122 -1.18 0.00 2.08
C ILE A 122 -1.84 -1.37 1.91
N GLY A 123 -2.81 -1.67 2.78
CA GLY A 123 -3.75 -2.76 2.59
C GLY A 123 -5.08 -2.18 2.12
N VAL A 124 -5.68 -2.76 1.09
CA VAL A 124 -7.03 -2.44 0.65
C VAL A 124 -7.85 -3.73 0.67
N GLU A 125 -8.94 -3.72 1.43
CA GLU A 125 -9.88 -4.85 1.56
C GLU A 125 -11.26 -4.43 1.05
#